data_AF-A0AAD6I912-F1
#
_entry.id   AF-A0AAD6I912-F1
#
_cell.length_a   1.000
_cell.length_b   1.000
_cell.length_c   1.000
_cell.angle_alpha   90.00
_cell.angle_beta   90.00
_cell.angle_gamma   90.00
#
_symmetry.space_group_name_H-M   'P 1'
#
loop_
_entity.id
_entity.type
_entity.pdbx_description
1 polymer ?
#
loop_
_entity_poly.entity_id
_entity_poly.type
_entity_poly.pdbx_seq_one_letter_code
_entity_poly.pdbx_strand_id
1 'polypeptide(L)'
;MASRAFSSTAKQFKQLNWTLHGTSIDVGWLIQQIERSIDEVPGLKGRVVSAQVIGNPHPTPNRDDPYHGSVVLLDKDGKRVTSAHAYLNGYVKFSKEATFKPVKLPPMPGAPVVPPEGVATKKSDPTSLSNQSTSEKGRK
;
A
#
# COMPACT_ATOMS: atom_id res chain seq x y z
N MET A 1 30.17 -3.74 -35.45
CA MET A 1 29.03 -3.38 -34.58
C MET A 1 29.41 -3.73 -33.15
N ALA A 2 29.53 -2.74 -32.26
CA ALA A 2 29.87 -2.98 -30.85
C ALA A 2 28.57 -3.10 -30.04
N SER A 3 28.25 -4.32 -29.60
CA SER A 3 27.12 -4.58 -28.72
C SER A 3 27.40 -3.99 -27.33
N ARG A 4 26.68 -2.94 -26.95
CA ARG A 4 26.69 -2.41 -25.58
C ARG A 4 25.92 -3.37 -24.69
N ALA A 5 26.61 -4.16 -23.89
CA ALA A 5 26.00 -4.97 -22.85
C ALA A 5 25.37 -4.02 -21.80
N PHE A 6 24.04 -3.99 -21.72
CA PHE A 6 23.34 -3.41 -20.58
C PHE A 6 23.54 -4.35 -19.39
N SER A 7 24.56 -4.07 -18.57
CA SER A 7 24.71 -4.71 -17.27
C SER A 7 23.69 -4.09 -16.32
N SER A 8 22.52 -4.72 -16.18
CA SER A 8 21.61 -4.39 -15.09
C SER A 8 22.15 -5.04 -13.82
N THR A 9 22.96 -4.31 -13.06
CA THR A 9 23.32 -4.72 -11.71
C THR A 9 22.05 -4.85 -10.89
N ALA A 10 21.62 -6.08 -10.61
CA ALA A 10 20.52 -6.32 -9.69
C ALA A 10 20.92 -5.74 -8.32
N LYS A 11 20.27 -4.67 -7.88
CA LYS A 11 20.44 -4.16 -6.51
C LYS A 11 19.93 -5.24 -5.56
N GLN A 12 20.84 -5.80 -4.76
CA GLN A 12 20.47 -6.72 -3.69
C GLN A 12 19.83 -5.89 -2.57
N PHE A 13 18.51 -5.98 -2.45
CA PHE A 13 17.76 -5.26 -1.42
C PHE A 13 18.01 -5.87 -0.05
N LYS A 14 17.89 -5.03 0.99
CA LYS A 14 18.00 -5.52 2.35
C LYS A 14 16.83 -6.45 2.68
N GLN A 15 17.13 -7.73 2.84
CA GLN A 15 16.16 -8.72 3.28
C GLN A 15 16.06 -8.70 4.81
N LEU A 16 14.95 -8.20 5.33
CA LEU A 16 14.71 -8.15 6.78
C LEU A 16 14.11 -9.47 7.27
N ASN A 17 14.28 -9.74 8.57
CA ASN A 17 13.51 -10.80 9.22
C ASN A 17 12.10 -10.29 9.52
N TRP A 18 11.10 -10.84 8.85
CA TRP A 18 9.71 -10.41 8.96
C TRP A 18 8.89 -11.30 9.88
N THR A 19 8.00 -10.67 10.64
CA THR A 19 6.94 -11.34 11.39
C THR A 19 5.59 -10.70 11.06
N LEU A 20 4.53 -11.50 11.07
CA LEU A 20 3.17 -11.08 10.74
C LEU A 20 2.32 -11.12 12.02
N HIS A 21 1.83 -9.96 12.46
CA HIS A 21 1.05 -9.85 13.69
C HIS A 21 -0.41 -9.52 13.36
N GLY A 22 -1.28 -10.53 13.38
CA GLY A 22 -2.69 -10.37 13.03
C GLY A 22 -2.94 -10.08 11.54
N THR A 23 -1.97 -10.42 10.68
CA THR A 23 -2.09 -10.32 9.23
C THR A 23 -2.58 -11.66 8.68
N SER A 24 -3.67 -11.63 7.92
CA SER A 24 -4.32 -12.81 7.33
C SER A 24 -4.36 -12.80 5.80
N ILE A 25 -3.85 -11.72 5.17
CA ILE A 25 -3.82 -11.56 3.71
C ILE A 25 -2.37 -11.52 3.21
N ASP A 26 -2.16 -11.74 1.91
CA ASP A 26 -0.85 -11.52 1.30
C ASP A 26 -0.47 -10.04 1.36
N VAL A 27 0.72 -9.77 1.91
CA VAL A 27 1.28 -8.42 2.09
C VAL A 27 2.66 -8.32 1.45
N GLY A 28 2.95 -9.13 0.42
CA GLY A 28 4.25 -9.13 -0.25
C GLY A 28 4.62 -7.75 -0.80
N TRP A 29 3.64 -7.01 -1.33
CA TRP A 29 3.83 -5.63 -1.79
C TRP A 29 4.32 -4.69 -0.69
N LEU A 30 3.78 -4.83 0.54
CA LEU A 30 4.12 -3.98 1.68
C LEU A 30 5.55 -4.24 2.13
N ILE A 31 5.89 -5.52 2.29
CA ILE A 31 7.23 -5.97 2.68
C ILE A 31 8.28 -5.42 1.71
N GLN A 32 8.08 -5.65 0.40
CA GLN A 32 9.02 -5.21 -0.62
C GLN A 32 9.12 -3.67 -0.68
N GLN A 33 7.99 -2.97 -0.53
CA GLN A 33 7.98 -1.51 -0.51
C GLN A 33 8.79 -0.95 0.66
N ILE A 34 8.65 -1.53 1.86
CA ILE A 34 9.38 -1.10 3.06
C ILE A 34 10.88 -1.37 2.92
N GLU A 35 11.27 -2.57 2.46
CA GLU A 35 12.69 -2.92 2.28
C GLU A 35 13.38 -1.94 1.33
N ARG A 36 12.75 -1.63 0.20
CA ARG A 36 13.26 -0.63 -0.75
C ARG A 36 13.35 0.76 -0.13
N SER A 37 12.35 1.17 0.65
CA SER A 37 12.34 2.49 1.27
C SER A 37 13.39 2.63 2.37
N ILE A 38 13.72 1.58 3.11
CA ILE A 38 14.76 1.61 4.15
C ILE A 38 16.15 1.88 3.58
N ASP A 39 16.44 1.36 2.39
CA ASP A 39 17.72 1.59 1.71
C ASP A 39 17.94 3.05 1.31
N GLU A 40 16.87 3.82 1.15
CA GLU A 40 16.88 5.23 0.76
C GLU A 40 16.92 6.19 1.96
N VAL A 41 16.77 5.69 3.19
CA VAL A 41 16.74 6.52 4.40
C VAL A 41 18.05 6.39 5.19
N PRO A 42 18.87 7.48 5.27
CA PRO A 42 20.05 7.50 6.10
C PRO A 42 19.74 7.11 7.55
N GLY A 43 20.57 6.24 8.13
CA GLY A 43 20.42 5.78 9.51
C GLY A 43 19.44 4.62 9.72
N LEU A 44 18.57 4.29 8.75
CA LEU A 44 17.73 3.09 8.83
C LEU A 44 18.45 1.86 8.26
N LYS A 45 19.09 2.00 7.08
CA LYS A 45 19.75 0.89 6.37
C LYS A 45 20.71 0.08 7.23
N GLY A 46 21.54 0.72 8.06
CA GLY A 46 22.48 0.01 8.94
C GLY A 46 21.88 -0.51 10.24
N ARG A 47 20.73 0.02 10.66
CA ARG A 47 20.17 -0.16 12.01
C ARG A 47 19.04 -1.17 12.08
N VAL A 48 18.16 -1.17 11.09
CA VAL A 48 16.97 -2.03 11.07
C VAL A 48 17.35 -3.43 10.58
N VAL A 49 17.07 -4.49 11.34
CA VAL A 49 17.41 -5.88 10.94
C VAL A 49 16.20 -6.81 10.88
N SER A 50 15.10 -6.40 11.51
CA SER A 50 13.83 -7.11 11.50
C SER A 50 12.67 -6.12 11.46
N ALA A 51 11.51 -6.61 11.05
CA ALA A 51 10.29 -5.83 10.97
C ALA A 51 9.06 -6.67 11.27
N GLN A 52 7.99 -6.01 11.69
CA GLN A 52 6.71 -6.63 11.96
C GLN A 52 5.64 -5.94 11.12
N VAL A 53 4.80 -6.70 10.43
CA VAL A 53 3.55 -6.19 9.85
C VAL A 53 2.48 -6.22 10.94
N ILE A 54 1.75 -5.11 11.11
CA ILE A 54 0.73 -4.95 12.15
C ILE A 54 -0.65 -4.93 11.49
N GLY A 55 -1.38 -6.04 11.65
CA GLY A 55 -2.71 -6.22 11.10
C GLY A 55 -2.74 -6.36 9.58
N ASN A 56 -3.96 -6.37 9.03
CA ASN A 56 -4.17 -6.23 7.60
C ASN A 56 -4.09 -4.76 7.19
N PRO A 57 -3.56 -4.44 6.00
CA PRO A 57 -3.67 -3.10 5.42
C PRO A 57 -5.14 -2.64 5.33
N HIS A 58 -5.41 -1.39 5.69
CA HIS A 58 -6.75 -0.81 5.78
C HIS A 58 -6.71 0.72 5.60
N PRO A 59 -7.84 1.36 5.25
CA PRO A 59 -7.97 2.81 5.31
C PRO A 59 -8.31 3.26 6.75
N THR A 60 -8.01 4.52 7.09
CA THR A 60 -8.53 5.18 8.30
C THR A 60 -9.29 6.46 7.91
N PRO A 61 -10.57 6.35 7.51
CA PRO A 61 -11.35 7.47 6.96
C PRO A 61 -11.47 8.66 7.90
N ASN A 62 -11.60 8.41 9.21
CA ASN A 62 -11.72 9.46 10.23
C ASN A 62 -10.45 10.34 10.38
N ARG A 63 -9.37 10.01 9.67
CA ARG A 63 -8.09 10.72 9.68
C ARG A 63 -7.61 11.12 8.29
N ASP A 64 -8.48 11.00 7.28
CA ASP A 64 -8.12 11.19 5.87
C ASP A 64 -6.87 10.39 5.46
N ASP A 65 -6.65 9.23 6.10
CA ASP A 65 -5.48 8.37 5.86
C ASP A 65 -5.91 7.22 4.94
N PRO A 66 -5.52 7.23 3.65
CA PRO A 66 -5.99 6.25 2.68
C PRO A 66 -5.44 4.85 2.98
N TYR A 67 -5.85 3.86 2.18
CA TYR A 67 -5.42 2.47 2.34
C TYR A 67 -3.90 2.33 2.48
N HIS A 68 -3.45 1.80 3.61
CA HIS A 68 -2.04 1.66 3.95
C HIS A 68 -1.77 0.39 4.74
N GLY A 69 -0.53 -0.09 4.65
CA GLY A 69 0.00 -1.14 5.52
C GLY A 69 0.88 -0.55 6.61
N SER A 70 0.75 -1.08 7.82
CA SER A 70 1.46 -0.59 9.01
C SER A 70 2.57 -1.55 9.43
N VAL A 71 3.77 -1.02 9.67
CA VAL A 71 4.92 -1.82 10.10
C VAL A 71 5.66 -1.22 11.27
N VAL A 72 6.30 -2.08 12.07
CA VAL A 72 7.27 -1.70 13.10
C VAL A 72 8.65 -2.15 12.66
N LEU A 73 9.63 -1.24 12.69
CA LEU A 73 11.02 -1.52 12.33
C LEU A 73 11.86 -1.67 13.61
N LEU A 74 12.64 -2.74 13.67
CA LEU A 74 13.36 -3.16 14.87
C LEU A 74 14.87 -3.23 14.61
N ASP A 75 15.65 -2.91 15.64
CA ASP A 75 17.09 -3.13 15.64
C ASP A 75 17.45 -4.55 16.07
N LYS A 76 18.75 -4.84 16.12
CA LYS A 76 19.30 -6.16 16.48
C LYS A 76 18.94 -6.62 17.89
N ASP A 77 18.59 -5.70 18.79
CA ASP A 77 18.20 -6.00 20.16
C ASP A 77 16.67 -6.17 20.27
N GLY A 78 15.96 -6.15 19.14
CA GLY A 78 14.49 -6.20 19.08
C GLY A 78 13.82 -4.89 19.50
N LYS A 79 14.57 -3.79 19.65
CA LYS A 79 14.01 -2.50 20.07
C LYS A 79 13.46 -1.74 18.87
N ARG A 80 12.33 -1.05 19.08
CA ARG A 80 11.69 -0.25 18.04
C ARG A 80 12.55 0.94 17.64
N VAL A 81 12.98 0.96 16.37
CA VAL A 81 13.64 2.09 15.73
C VAL A 81 12.60 3.15 15.37
N THR A 82 11.57 2.77 14.60
CA THR A 82 10.42 3.60 14.20
C THR A 82 9.26 2.68 13.77
N SER A 83 8.07 3.21 13.53
CA SER A 83 7.09 2.55 12.65
C SER A 83 6.97 3.29 11.33
N ALA A 84 6.28 2.69 10.36
CA ALA A 84 5.95 3.31 9.09
C ALA A 84 4.58 2.87 8.58
N HIS A 85 3.93 3.76 7.81
CA HIS A 85 2.82 3.44 6.93
C HIS A 85 3.33 3.42 5.49
N ALA A 86 3.06 2.34 4.75
CA ALA A 86 3.30 2.29 3.31
C ALA A 86 1.97 2.29 2.56
N TYR A 87 1.92 3.10 1.51
CA TYR A 87 0.74 3.34 0.70
C TYR A 87 0.89 2.63 -0.65
N LEU A 88 -0.24 2.28 -1.26
CA LEU A 88 -0.29 1.61 -2.56
C LEU A 88 0.45 2.37 -3.67
N ASN A 89 0.52 3.69 -3.54
CA ASN A 89 1.21 4.55 -4.49
C ASN A 89 2.75 4.58 -4.30
N GLY A 90 3.32 3.74 -3.43
CA GLY A 90 4.76 3.69 -3.14
C GLY A 90 5.28 4.81 -2.23
N TYR A 91 4.39 5.60 -1.63
CA TYR A 91 4.75 6.52 -0.55
C TYR A 91 4.94 5.74 0.76
N VAL A 92 5.96 6.09 1.53
CA VAL A 92 6.23 5.52 2.87
C VAL A 92 6.45 6.66 3.85
N LYS A 93 5.64 6.69 4.90
CA LYS A 93 5.65 7.70 5.96
C LYS A 93 6.11 7.07 7.25
N PHE A 94 7.22 7.55 7.82
CA PHE A 94 7.74 7.07 9.09
C PHE A 94 7.13 7.83 10.26
N SER A 95 6.88 7.18 11.40
CA SER A 95 6.32 7.86 12.57
C SER A 95 7.24 8.93 13.18
N LYS A 96 8.56 8.77 13.01
CA LYS A 96 9.57 9.72 13.50
C LYS A 96 10.04 10.63 12.36
N GLU A 97 9.13 11.39 11.76
CA GLU A 97 9.39 12.20 10.55
C GLU A 97 10.54 13.21 10.70
N ALA A 98 10.72 13.77 11.91
CA ALA A 98 11.83 14.68 12.21
C ALA A 98 13.21 14.00 12.08
N THR A 99 13.27 12.67 12.22
CA THR A 99 14.50 11.89 12.11
C THR A 99 14.59 11.14 10.77
N PHE A 100 13.48 10.61 10.29
CA PHE A 100 13.41 9.79 9.09
C PHE A 100 12.44 10.42 8.10
N LYS A 101 12.99 11.03 7.05
CA LYS A 101 12.18 11.68 6.01
C LYS A 101 11.28 10.65 5.31
N PRO A 102 10.04 11.03 4.96
CA PRO A 102 9.20 10.20 4.11
C PRO A 102 9.86 9.90 2.77
N VAL A 103 9.55 8.75 2.19
CA VAL A 103 10.12 8.29 0.92
C VAL A 103 9.01 8.09 -0.10
N LYS A 104 9.27 8.47 -1.35
CA LYS A 104 8.39 8.20 -2.48
C LYS A 104 9.14 7.39 -3.53
N LEU A 105 8.72 6.14 -3.72
CA LEU A 105 9.25 5.24 -4.74
C LEU A 105 8.13 4.81 -5.70
N PRO A 106 8.48 4.21 -6.86
CA PRO A 106 7.49 3.59 -7.72
C PRO A 106 6.69 2.51 -6.96
N PRO A 107 5.36 2.43 -7.17
CA PRO A 107 4.52 1.38 -6.61
C PRO A 107 5.06 -0.02 -6.87
N MET A 108 4.81 -0.94 -5.93
CA MET A 108 5.15 -2.34 -6.14
C MET A 108 4.17 -2.98 -7.15
N PRO A 109 4.64 -3.77 -8.13
CA PRO A 109 3.76 -4.39 -9.15
C PRO A 109 2.65 -5.30 -8.58
N GLY A 110 2.83 -5.84 -7.37
CA GLY A 110 1.82 -6.65 -6.67
C GLY A 110 0.95 -5.87 -5.68
N ALA A 111 1.05 -4.54 -5.64
CA ALA A 111 0.20 -3.73 -4.77
C ALA A 111 -1.27 -3.81 -5.22
N PRO A 112 -2.23 -3.98 -4.30
CA PRO A 112 -3.65 -3.94 -4.63
C PRO A 112 -4.02 -2.67 -5.40
N VAL A 113 -4.82 -2.81 -6.46
CA VAL A 113 -5.48 -1.68 -7.10
C VAL A 113 -6.79 -1.47 -6.36
N VAL A 114 -6.76 -0.65 -5.31
CA VAL A 114 -7.98 -0.24 -4.62
C VAL A 114 -8.54 0.97 -5.38
N PRO A 115 -9.75 0.86 -5.99
CA PRO A 115 -10.39 2.04 -6.57
C PRO A 115 -10.62 3.07 -5.45
N PRO A 116 -10.47 4.37 -5.70
CA PRO A 116 -10.71 5.38 -4.68
C PRO A 116 -12.12 5.19 -4.11
N GLU A 117 -12.24 5.01 -2.79
CA GLU A 117 -13.51 5.04 -2.08
C GLU A 117 -14.10 6.44 -2.26
N GLY A 118 -14.92 6.58 -3.31
CA GLY A 118 -15.39 7.87 -3.81
C GLY A 118 -16.31 7.79 -5.03
N VAL A 119 -16.59 6.62 -5.60
CA VAL A 119 -17.82 6.44 -6.39
C VAL A 119 -18.86 5.82 -5.49
N ALA A 120 -19.40 6.65 -4.60
CA ALA A 120 -20.79 6.48 -4.21
C ALA A 120 -21.62 6.58 -5.50
N THR A 121 -22.08 5.46 -6.06
CA THR A 121 -23.20 5.48 -7.01
C THR A 121 -24.48 5.77 -6.24
N LYS A 122 -24.62 7.02 -5.79
CA LYS A 122 -25.93 7.63 -5.57
C LYS A 122 -26.09 8.84 -6.51
N LYS A 123 -26.81 8.51 -7.60
CA LYS A 123 -27.68 9.33 -8.46
C LYS A 123 -27.06 10.33 -9.44
N SER A 124 -27.37 10.10 -10.72
CA SER A 124 -28.00 11.08 -11.64
C SER A 124 -28.80 10.35 -12.74
N ASP A 125 -30.13 10.51 -12.73
CA ASP A 125 -31.05 10.49 -13.91
C ASP A 125 -30.60 11.52 -14.99
N PRO A 126 -31.19 11.67 -16.21
CA PRO A 126 -32.43 11.11 -16.78
C PRO A 126 -32.32 10.62 -18.26
N THR A 127 -33.36 9.99 -18.80
CA THR A 127 -34.05 10.35 -20.08
C THR A 127 -34.78 9.15 -20.70
N SER A 128 -36.07 9.40 -20.94
CA SER A 128 -37.08 8.64 -21.68
C SER A 128 -36.62 7.71 -22.81
N LEU A 129 -37.22 6.52 -22.82
CA LEU A 129 -37.86 5.86 -23.97
C LEU A 129 -38.92 4.92 -23.34
N SER A 130 -40.19 5.32 -23.26
CA SER A 130 -41.23 5.12 -24.28
C SER A 130 -41.57 3.64 -24.53
N ASN A 131 -42.83 3.31 -24.19
CA ASN A 131 -43.69 2.25 -24.72
C ASN A 131 -43.43 0.79 -24.32
N GLN A 132 -44.27 0.24 -23.44
CA GLN A 132 -45.49 -0.49 -23.85
C GLN A 132 -46.26 -0.94 -22.60
N SER A 133 -47.47 -0.42 -22.42
CA SER A 133 -48.43 -0.93 -21.44
C SER A 133 -49.39 -1.87 -22.17
N THR A 134 -49.28 -3.16 -21.90
CA THR A 134 -50.31 -4.16 -22.23
C THR A 134 -50.72 -4.84 -20.93
N SER A 135 -51.94 -4.56 -20.48
CA SER A 135 -52.83 -5.58 -19.93
C SER A 135 -54.24 -5.04 -19.79
N GLU A 136 -55.06 -5.51 -20.72
CA GLU A 136 -56.50 -5.49 -20.70
C GLU A 136 -57.02 -6.37 -19.53
N LYS A 137 -58.19 -5.97 -19.01
CA LYS A 137 -59.29 -6.83 -18.55
C LYS A 137 -59.31 -7.32 -17.09
N GLY A 138 -60.32 -6.82 -16.37
CA GLY A 138 -61.44 -7.71 -16.03
C GLY A 138 -62.14 -7.52 -14.69
N ARG A 139 -63.43 -7.13 -14.77
CA ARG A 139 -64.59 -7.58 -13.95
C ARG A 139 -64.54 -7.26 -12.44
N LYS A 140 -65.57 -6.69 -11.83
CA LYS A 140 -67.03 -6.86 -11.96
C LYS A 140 -67.73 -5.68 -11.31
#